data_AF-A0A5S9IJ76-F1
#
_entry.id   AF-A0A5S9IJ76-F1
#
_cell.length_a   1.000
_cell.length_b   1.000
_cell.length_c   1.000
_cell.angle_alpha   90.00
_cell.angle_beta   90.00
_cell.angle_gamma   90.00
#
_symmetry.space_group_name_H-M   'P 1'
#
loop_
_entity.id
_entity.type
_entity.pdbx_description
1 polymer ?
#
loop_
_entity_poly.entity_id
_entity_poly.type
_entity_poly.pdbx_seq_one_letter_code
_entity_poly.pdbx_strand_id
1 'polypeptide(L)'
;MNSLTKSFYLGRIWGIDVFIHMLFFVFVGFLGLMYTLSVGILFAVQVVFFLLLVFVCVLLHEYGHCLTAKHYGVHVQNITLTPIGGVASIAPISNPDVELRVTIAGPLVNFFIALLLLPLAVVASSLWNVHIFMYLVAVNVILMLFNLVPAFPMDGGRILRAILAKRMSLLSATEKAVEVGTWAAVIMGIVGIFMNPMLVFIAIFVYFAGRAELNMIASQSHMHFPHGNNGSHYYFYTTQDREQLLNDLRNIFYRHR
;
A
#
# COMPACT_ATOMS: atom_id res chain seq x y z
N MET A 1 -18.25 15.42 -1.47
CA MET A 1 -18.48 14.64 -0.23
C MET A 1 -17.12 14.32 0.38
N ASN A 2 -16.75 14.99 1.47
CA ASN A 2 -15.44 14.85 2.13
C ASN A 2 -15.35 13.51 2.89
N SER A 3 -14.68 12.51 2.32
CA SER A 3 -14.37 11.26 3.06
C SER A 3 -13.09 11.34 3.92
N LEU A 4 -12.52 12.55 4.11
CA LEU A 4 -11.29 12.77 4.88
C LEU A 4 -11.49 13.13 6.37
N THR A 5 -12.72 13.08 6.89
CA THR A 5 -13.07 13.74 8.16
C THR A 5 -12.56 13.10 9.45
N LYS A 6 -11.67 12.10 9.40
CA LYS A 6 -11.06 11.53 10.63
C LYS A 6 -9.61 11.10 10.45
N SER A 7 -8.77 11.88 9.79
CA SER A 7 -7.32 11.66 9.77
C SER A 7 -6.60 12.80 10.49
N PHE A 8 -5.72 12.45 11.42
CA PHE A 8 -4.90 13.38 12.20
C PHE A 8 -3.57 13.61 11.48
N TYR A 9 -3.21 14.86 11.22
CA TYR A 9 -1.93 15.21 10.62
C TYR A 9 -0.80 15.02 11.64
N LEU A 10 0.17 14.15 11.32
CA LEU A 10 1.31 13.87 12.18
C LEU A 10 2.47 14.81 11.91
N GLY A 11 2.73 15.13 10.64
CA GLY A 11 3.85 15.98 10.23
C GLY A 11 4.26 15.75 8.77
N ARG A 12 5.28 16.49 8.33
CA ARG A 12 5.89 16.36 7.00
C ARG A 12 7.33 15.88 7.14
N ILE A 13 7.63 14.70 6.60
CA ILE A 13 8.99 14.13 6.59
C ILE A 13 9.38 13.85 5.14
N TRP A 14 10.57 14.29 4.73
CA TRP A 14 11.09 14.24 3.35
C TRP A 14 10.13 14.82 2.29
N GLY A 15 9.36 15.83 2.69
CA GLY A 15 8.39 16.50 1.82
C GLY A 15 7.16 15.64 1.47
N ILE A 16 6.82 14.68 2.34
CA ILE A 16 5.60 13.87 2.24
C ILE A 16 4.80 14.08 3.53
N ASP A 17 3.52 14.41 3.39
CA ASP A 17 2.62 14.60 4.53
C ASP A 17 2.19 13.24 5.09
N VAL A 18 2.30 13.07 6.42
CA VAL A 18 1.94 11.85 7.13
C VAL A 18 0.69 12.09 7.95
N PHE A 19 -0.27 11.19 7.80
CA PHE A 19 -1.53 11.19 8.52
C PHE A 19 -1.73 9.89 9.29
N ILE A 20 -2.49 9.95 10.37
CA ILE A 20 -2.95 8.78 11.13
C ILE A 20 -4.47 8.79 11.13
N HIS A 21 -5.08 7.73 10.61
CA HIS A 21 -6.53 7.58 10.64
C HIS A 21 -7.03 7.40 12.08
N MET A 22 -8.15 8.01 12.47
CA MET A 22 -8.65 7.99 13.85
C MET A 22 -8.88 6.57 14.38
N LEU A 23 -9.23 5.64 13.50
CA LEU A 23 -9.41 4.22 13.85
C LEU A 23 -8.11 3.59 14.38
N PHE A 24 -6.94 4.13 14.03
CA PHE A 24 -5.65 3.71 14.59
C PHE A 24 -5.63 3.92 16.11
N PHE A 25 -6.03 5.10 16.59
CA PHE A 25 -6.06 5.38 18.03
C PHE A 25 -7.10 4.52 18.76
N VAL A 26 -8.24 4.27 18.13
CA VAL A 26 -9.26 3.34 18.65
C VAL A 26 -8.68 1.92 18.76
N PHE A 27 -7.96 1.46 17.74
CA PHE A 27 -7.31 0.16 17.73
C PHE A 27 -6.24 0.03 18.82
N VAL A 28 -5.34 1.00 18.93
CA VAL A 28 -4.29 1.03 19.98
C VAL A 28 -4.90 1.09 21.38
N GLY A 29 -5.91 1.95 21.58
CA GLY A 29 -6.61 2.09 22.86
C GLY A 29 -7.38 0.83 23.26
N PHE A 30 -8.09 0.22 22.31
CA PHE A 30 -8.79 -1.05 22.52
C PHE A 30 -7.80 -2.16 22.90
N LEU A 31 -6.69 -2.29 22.17
CA LEU A 31 -5.66 -3.29 22.47
C LEU A 31 -5.06 -3.06 23.86
N GLY A 32 -4.70 -1.82 24.19
CA GLY A 32 -4.18 -1.45 25.50
C GLY A 32 -5.15 -1.77 26.64
N LEU A 33 -6.44 -1.46 26.46
CA LEU A 33 -7.48 -1.78 27.43
C LEU A 33 -7.65 -3.29 27.61
N MET A 34 -7.72 -4.05 26.50
CA MET A 34 -7.85 -5.51 26.52
C MET A 34 -6.71 -6.18 27.29
N TYR A 35 -5.46 -5.76 27.07
CA TYR A 35 -4.31 -6.31 27.81
C TYR A 35 -4.23 -5.81 29.26
N THR A 36 -4.69 -4.59 29.52
CA THR A 36 -4.76 -4.07 30.90
C THR A 36 -5.73 -4.89 31.74
N LEU A 37 -6.89 -5.23 31.18
CA LEU A 37 -7.93 -6.00 31.87
C LEU A 37 -7.61 -7.49 31.99
N SER A 38 -6.87 -8.07 31.04
CA SER A 38 -6.56 -9.51 31.03
C SER A 38 -5.27 -9.88 31.76
N VAL A 39 -4.22 -9.07 31.65
CA VAL A 39 -2.88 -9.38 32.19
C VAL A 39 -2.38 -8.30 33.15
N GLY A 40 -2.64 -7.02 32.84
CA GLY A 40 -2.27 -5.89 33.68
C GLY A 40 -1.59 -4.75 32.91
N ILE A 41 -1.51 -3.58 33.55
CA ILE A 41 -1.11 -2.33 32.91
C ILE A 41 0.35 -2.33 32.39
N LEU A 42 1.29 -2.94 33.13
CA LEU A 42 2.69 -3.01 32.69
C LEU A 42 2.83 -3.79 31.38
N PHE A 43 2.15 -4.93 31.26
CA PHE A 43 2.18 -5.74 30.04
C PHE A 43 1.49 -5.02 28.88
N ALA A 44 0.36 -4.37 29.14
CA ALA A 44 -0.34 -3.55 28.14
C ALA A 44 0.56 -2.44 27.56
N VAL A 45 1.33 -1.76 28.40
CA VAL A 45 2.29 -0.72 27.96
C VAL A 45 3.37 -1.33 27.06
N GLN A 46 3.90 -2.51 27.40
CA GLN A 46 4.89 -3.19 26.56
C GLN A 46 4.31 -3.59 25.19
N VAL A 47 3.09 -4.13 25.15
CA VAL A 47 2.40 -4.49 23.90
C VAL A 47 2.14 -3.26 23.04
N VAL A 48 1.62 -2.18 23.62
CA VAL A 48 1.37 -0.93 22.89
C VAL A 48 2.68 -0.34 22.38
N PHE A 49 3.74 -0.32 23.19
CA PHE A 49 5.06 0.15 22.76
C PHE A 49 5.59 -0.67 21.59
N PHE A 50 5.54 -1.99 21.67
CA PHE A 50 5.94 -2.87 20.58
C PHE A 50 5.11 -2.63 19.31
N LEU A 51 3.79 -2.50 19.44
CA LEU A 51 2.90 -2.18 18.32
C LEU A 51 3.30 -0.88 17.63
N LEU A 52 3.61 0.17 18.39
CA LEU A 52 4.06 1.44 17.83
C LEU A 52 5.37 1.28 17.04
N LEU A 53 6.32 0.46 17.52
CA LEU A 53 7.55 0.14 16.79
C LEU A 53 7.27 -0.62 15.49
N VAL A 54 6.30 -1.54 15.48
CA VAL A 54 5.86 -2.22 14.25
C VAL A 54 5.29 -1.21 13.26
N PHE A 55 4.49 -0.24 13.71
CA PHE A 55 3.96 0.81 12.85
C PHE A 55 5.03 1.79 12.34
N VAL A 56 6.10 2.00 13.09
CA VAL A 56 7.29 2.71 12.57
C VAL A 56 7.91 1.90 11.41
N CYS A 57 8.02 0.58 11.51
CA CYS A 57 8.52 -0.26 10.42
C CYS A 57 7.60 -0.18 9.19
N VAL A 58 6.28 -0.24 9.39
CA VAL A 58 5.28 -0.06 8.31
C VAL A 58 5.42 1.33 7.67
N LEU A 59 5.59 2.39 8.47
CA LEU A 59 5.79 3.74 7.93
C LEU A 59 7.08 3.83 7.09
N LEU A 60 8.18 3.23 7.56
CA LEU A 60 9.44 3.18 6.82
C LEU A 60 9.31 2.39 5.51
N HIS A 61 8.57 1.29 5.52
CA HIS A 61 8.22 0.52 4.32
C HIS A 61 7.50 1.40 3.28
N GLU A 62 6.45 2.14 3.69
CA GLU A 62 5.75 3.08 2.81
C GLU A 62 6.70 4.17 2.28
N TYR A 63 7.60 4.68 3.13
CA TYR A 63 8.62 5.62 2.70
C TYR A 63 9.56 5.03 1.63
N GLY A 64 9.87 3.74 1.68
CA GLY A 64 10.59 3.04 0.63
C GLY A 64 9.94 3.27 -0.74
N HIS A 65 8.65 2.98 -0.85
CA HIS A 65 7.89 3.23 -2.08
C HIS A 65 7.88 4.71 -2.46
N CYS A 66 7.52 5.59 -1.53
CA CYS A 66 7.36 7.01 -1.81
C CYS A 66 8.67 7.70 -2.25
N LEU A 67 9.78 7.39 -1.59
CA LEU A 67 11.08 7.99 -1.93
C LEU A 67 11.59 7.48 -3.27
N THR A 68 11.41 6.19 -3.57
CA THR A 68 11.73 5.66 -4.91
C THR A 68 10.82 6.27 -5.98
N ALA A 69 9.53 6.45 -5.70
CA ALA A 69 8.61 7.10 -6.63
C ALA A 69 9.03 8.55 -6.94
N LYS A 70 9.37 9.33 -5.89
CA LYS A 70 9.89 10.69 -6.05
C LYS A 70 11.18 10.74 -6.86
N HIS A 71 12.08 9.76 -6.68
CA HIS A 71 13.31 9.67 -7.46
C HIS A 71 13.04 9.54 -8.98
N TYR A 72 11.97 8.85 -9.37
CA TYR A 72 11.52 8.75 -10.76
C TYR A 72 10.58 9.89 -11.20
N GLY A 73 10.45 10.96 -10.40
CA GLY A 73 9.59 12.11 -10.72
C GLY A 73 8.08 11.83 -10.58
N VAL A 74 7.70 10.71 -9.97
CA VAL A 74 6.28 10.39 -9.72
C VAL A 74 5.79 11.21 -8.54
N HIS A 75 4.63 11.85 -8.72
CA HIS A 75 4.02 12.68 -7.68
C HIS A 75 3.52 11.81 -6.50
N VAL A 76 3.90 12.19 -5.28
CA VAL A 76 3.48 11.56 -4.02
C VAL A 76 2.73 12.59 -3.19
N GLN A 77 1.49 12.28 -2.80
CA GLN A 77 0.63 13.20 -2.07
C GLN A 77 0.85 13.08 -0.56
N ASN A 78 0.62 11.89 0.00
CA ASN A 78 0.68 11.65 1.43
C ASN A 78 0.81 10.14 1.76
N ILE A 79 1.14 9.86 3.02
CA ILE A 79 1.07 8.53 3.63
C ILE A 79 0.03 8.58 4.76
N THR A 80 -0.91 7.65 4.78
CA THR A 80 -1.90 7.53 5.87
C THR A 80 -1.74 6.19 6.58
N LEU A 81 -1.49 6.21 7.87
CA LEU A 81 -1.46 5.01 8.72
C LEU A 81 -2.88 4.64 9.16
N THR A 82 -3.24 3.37 8.99
CA THR A 82 -4.51 2.76 9.36
C THR A 82 -4.26 1.56 10.26
N PRO A 83 -5.26 1.01 10.97
CA PRO A 83 -5.07 -0.21 11.76
C PRO A 83 -4.60 -1.43 10.96
N ILE A 84 -4.85 -1.45 9.65
CA ILE A 84 -4.53 -2.58 8.76
C ILE A 84 -3.11 -2.44 8.19
N GLY A 85 -2.56 -1.22 8.15
CA GLY A 85 -1.24 -0.93 7.58
C GLY A 85 -1.10 0.53 7.13
N GLY A 86 -0.10 0.82 6.32
CA GLY A 86 0.08 2.11 5.66
C GLY A 86 -0.60 2.17 4.30
N VAL A 87 -1.01 3.37 3.89
CA VAL A 87 -1.47 3.62 2.52
C VAL A 87 -0.72 4.84 1.98
N ALA A 88 0.16 4.61 1.02
CA ALA A 88 0.81 5.66 0.25
C ALA A 88 -0.05 6.12 -0.94
N SER A 89 -0.36 7.41 -0.99
CA SER A 89 -1.04 8.04 -2.14
C SER A 89 0.00 8.47 -3.18
N ILE A 90 0.26 7.57 -4.13
CA ILE A 90 1.21 7.76 -5.23
C ILE A 90 0.43 7.89 -6.53
N ALA A 91 0.81 8.83 -7.40
CA ALA A 91 0.20 9.00 -8.72
C ALA A 91 0.37 7.73 -9.58
N PRO A 92 -0.54 7.47 -10.55
CA PRO A 92 -0.42 6.32 -11.44
C PRO A 92 0.93 6.25 -12.16
N ILE A 93 1.54 5.07 -12.21
CA ILE A 93 2.83 4.83 -12.85
C ILE A 93 2.59 4.03 -14.13
N SER A 94 2.85 4.62 -15.29
CA SER A 94 2.65 3.95 -16.59
C SER A 94 3.83 3.10 -17.03
N ASN A 95 5.05 3.40 -16.55
CA ASN A 95 6.26 2.68 -16.93
C ASN A 95 6.42 1.44 -16.02
N PRO A 96 6.37 0.21 -16.59
CA PRO A 96 6.45 -1.02 -15.79
C PRO A 96 7.76 -1.19 -15.02
N ASP A 97 8.89 -0.70 -15.55
CA ASP A 97 10.18 -0.76 -14.86
C ASP A 97 10.26 0.21 -13.67
N VAL A 98 9.57 1.35 -13.76
CA VAL A 98 9.45 2.28 -12.64
C VAL A 98 8.53 1.68 -11.59
N GLU A 99 7.37 1.15 -11.98
CA GLU A 99 6.43 0.51 -11.07
C GLU A 99 7.08 -0.65 -10.30
N LEU A 100 7.83 -1.51 -11.00
CA LEU A 100 8.55 -2.62 -10.39
C LEU A 100 9.56 -2.14 -9.34
N ARG A 101 10.37 -1.13 -9.65
CA ARG A 101 11.39 -0.60 -8.74
C ARG A 101 10.77 0.10 -7.52
N VAL A 102 9.71 0.88 -7.74
CA VAL A 102 8.95 1.52 -6.66
C VAL A 102 8.33 0.47 -5.75
N THR A 103 7.72 -0.56 -6.30
CA THR A 103 7.03 -1.61 -5.54
C THR A 103 8.00 -2.51 -4.77
N ILE A 104 9.19 -2.79 -5.31
CA ILE A 104 10.19 -3.60 -4.58
C ILE A 104 10.86 -2.81 -3.44
N ALA A 105 10.85 -1.47 -3.50
CA ALA A 105 11.53 -0.63 -2.51
C ALA A 105 11.00 -0.84 -1.08
N GLY A 106 9.69 -0.98 -0.88
CA GLY A 106 9.11 -1.24 0.45
C GLY A 106 9.58 -2.55 1.08
N PRO A 107 9.44 -3.71 0.41
CA PRO A 107 9.97 -4.98 0.90
C PRO A 107 11.48 -4.94 1.18
N LEU A 108 12.27 -4.23 0.36
CA LEU A 108 13.69 -4.03 0.60
C LEU A 108 13.97 -3.22 1.87
N VAL A 109 13.15 -2.21 2.19
CA VAL A 109 13.28 -1.48 3.47
C VAL A 109 13.09 -2.44 4.64
N ASN A 110 12.07 -3.30 4.62
CA ASN A 110 11.86 -4.30 5.68
C ASN A 110 13.04 -5.28 5.79
N PHE A 111 13.58 -5.73 4.64
CA PHE A 111 14.78 -6.56 4.62
C PHE A 111 15.97 -5.88 5.32
N PHE A 112 16.26 -4.63 4.98
CA PHE A 112 17.36 -3.89 5.60
C PHE A 112 17.11 -3.59 7.07
N ILE A 113 15.87 -3.30 7.49
CA ILE A 113 15.53 -3.16 8.90
C ILE A 113 15.82 -4.46 9.65
N ALA A 114 15.35 -5.61 9.14
CA ALA A 114 15.62 -6.91 9.75
C ALA A 114 17.12 -7.19 9.86
N LEU A 115 17.87 -6.93 8.78
CA LEU A 115 19.33 -7.13 8.73
C LEU A 115 20.07 -6.25 9.76
N LEU A 116 19.66 -4.99 9.92
CA LEU A 116 20.26 -4.06 10.87
C LEU A 116 19.89 -4.40 12.33
N LEU A 117 18.70 -4.95 12.58
CA LEU A 117 18.25 -5.32 13.92
C LEU A 117 18.85 -6.64 14.41
N LEU A 118 19.29 -7.54 13.52
CA LEU A 118 19.93 -8.82 13.89
C LEU A 118 21.12 -8.67 14.84
N PRO A 119 22.16 -7.85 14.56
CA PRO A 119 23.28 -7.69 15.50
C PRO A 119 22.84 -7.09 16.83
N LEU A 120 21.88 -6.15 16.81
CA LEU A 120 21.33 -5.56 18.03
C LEU A 120 20.61 -6.62 18.87
N ALA A 121 19.86 -7.53 18.24
CA ALA A 121 19.23 -8.65 18.93
C ALA A 121 20.26 -9.59 19.58
N VAL A 122 21.40 -9.84 18.91
CA VAL A 122 22.49 -10.66 19.46
C VAL A 122 23.18 -9.96 20.63
N VAL A 123 23.52 -8.67 20.53
CA VAL A 123 24.17 -7.94 21.64
C VAL A 123 23.23 -7.76 22.83
N ALA A 124 21.98 -7.39 22.56
CA ALA A 124 20.95 -7.21 23.59
C ALA A 124 20.55 -8.52 24.27
N SER A 125 20.93 -9.69 23.73
CA SER A 125 20.73 -10.99 24.38
C SER A 125 21.39 -11.12 25.77
N SER A 126 22.38 -10.26 26.05
CA SER A 126 23.04 -10.13 27.35
C SER A 126 22.27 -9.28 28.38
N LEU A 127 21.20 -8.61 27.97
CA LEU A 127 20.35 -7.72 28.79
C LEU A 127 18.91 -8.24 28.80
N TRP A 128 18.12 -7.98 29.85
CA TRP A 128 16.76 -8.53 30.04
C TRP A 128 15.71 -8.22 28.94
N ASN A 129 16.05 -7.50 27.87
CA ASN A 129 15.16 -7.08 26.77
C ASN A 129 15.34 -7.88 25.45
N VAL A 130 15.90 -9.08 25.52
CA VAL A 130 16.21 -9.97 24.37
C VAL A 130 15.05 -10.13 23.37
N HIS A 131 13.81 -10.12 23.85
CA HIS A 131 12.65 -10.51 23.03
C HIS A 131 12.21 -9.45 22.03
N ILE A 132 12.33 -8.15 22.33
CA ILE A 132 11.72 -7.11 21.48
C ILE A 132 12.40 -6.98 20.13
N PHE A 133 13.74 -7.04 20.08
CA PHE A 133 14.50 -6.93 18.84
C PHE A 133 14.31 -8.16 17.96
N MET A 134 14.34 -9.36 18.54
CA MET A 134 14.05 -10.60 17.81
C MET A 134 12.64 -10.61 17.23
N TYR A 135 11.64 -10.13 17.99
CA TYR A 135 10.28 -9.98 17.47
C TYR A 135 10.19 -8.93 16.36
N LEU A 136 10.91 -7.81 16.44
CA LEU A 136 10.95 -6.84 15.35
C LEU A 136 11.63 -7.40 14.09
N VAL A 137 12.71 -8.17 14.23
CA VAL A 137 13.33 -8.88 13.10
C VAL A 137 12.30 -9.82 12.47
N ALA A 138 11.64 -10.65 13.28
CA ALA A 138 10.63 -11.58 12.79
C ALA A 138 9.48 -10.86 12.09
N VAL A 139 8.97 -9.77 12.67
CA VAL A 139 7.91 -8.95 12.06
C VAL A 139 8.35 -8.36 10.73
N ASN A 140 9.55 -7.79 10.62
CA ASN A 140 10.03 -7.23 9.36
C ASN A 140 10.21 -8.30 8.27
N VAL A 141 10.69 -9.49 8.64
CA VAL A 141 10.77 -10.64 7.72
C VAL A 141 9.37 -11.07 7.29
N ILE A 142 8.41 -11.18 8.22
CA ILE A 142 7.02 -11.52 7.91
C ILE A 142 6.37 -10.46 7.01
N LEU A 143 6.54 -9.16 7.31
CA LEU A 143 6.03 -8.06 6.50
C LEU A 143 6.63 -8.08 5.09
N MET A 144 7.93 -8.36 4.95
CA MET A 144 8.58 -8.53 3.66
C MET A 144 7.98 -9.72 2.89
N LEU A 145 7.94 -10.91 3.50
CA LEU A 145 7.46 -12.12 2.83
C LEU A 145 5.97 -12.03 2.46
N PHE A 146 5.15 -11.51 3.36
CA PHE A 146 3.72 -11.29 3.12
C PHE A 146 3.50 -10.29 1.97
N ASN A 147 4.24 -9.18 1.95
CA ASN A 147 4.14 -8.23 0.85
C ASN A 147 4.66 -8.79 -0.48
N LEU A 148 5.51 -9.82 -0.50
CA LEU A 148 5.95 -10.44 -1.76
C LEU A 148 4.97 -11.49 -2.31
N VAL A 149 3.88 -11.79 -1.61
CA VAL A 149 2.84 -12.71 -2.11
C VAL A 149 2.21 -12.14 -3.39
N PRO A 150 2.11 -12.91 -4.49
CA PRO A 150 1.61 -12.44 -5.78
C PRO A 150 0.07 -12.30 -5.82
N ALA A 151 -0.48 -11.49 -4.93
CA ALA A 151 -1.91 -11.20 -4.86
C ALA A 151 -2.15 -9.76 -4.39
N PHE A 152 -3.18 -9.10 -4.92
CA PHE A 152 -3.59 -7.80 -4.40
C PHE A 152 -4.27 -7.93 -3.03
N PRO A 153 -4.13 -6.96 -2.12
CA PRO A 153 -3.53 -5.64 -2.30
C PRO A 153 -2.01 -5.57 -2.02
N MET A 154 -1.35 -6.72 -1.81
CA MET A 154 0.07 -6.79 -1.45
C MET A 154 0.96 -6.35 -2.62
N ASP A 155 2.18 -5.92 -2.30
CA ASP A 155 3.18 -5.48 -3.28
C ASP A 155 3.48 -6.53 -4.35
N GLY A 156 3.47 -7.82 -4.01
CA GLY A 156 3.76 -8.92 -4.91
C GLY A 156 2.75 -9.00 -6.06
N GLY A 157 1.50 -8.60 -5.84
CA GLY A 157 0.51 -8.44 -6.90
C GLY A 157 0.90 -7.35 -7.90
N ARG A 158 1.39 -6.21 -7.40
CA ARG A 158 1.90 -5.10 -8.23
C ARG A 158 3.22 -5.46 -8.92
N ILE A 159 4.11 -6.21 -8.26
CA ILE A 159 5.34 -6.76 -8.85
C ILE A 159 4.99 -7.66 -10.03
N LEU A 160 4.08 -8.62 -9.83
CA LEU A 160 3.63 -9.52 -10.88
C LEU A 160 2.99 -8.74 -12.04
N ARG A 161 2.09 -7.79 -11.73
CA ARG A 161 1.49 -6.89 -12.73
C ARG A 161 2.57 -6.16 -13.53
N ALA A 162 3.53 -5.52 -12.87
CA ALA A 162 4.60 -4.76 -13.52
C ALA A 162 5.48 -5.64 -14.42
N ILE A 163 5.78 -6.87 -14.02
CA ILE A 163 6.53 -7.83 -14.84
C ILE A 163 5.72 -8.21 -16.09
N LEU A 164 4.44 -8.53 -15.93
CA LEU A 164 3.55 -8.90 -17.04
C LEU A 164 3.33 -7.72 -18.01
N ALA A 165 3.18 -6.50 -17.49
CA ALA A 165 2.97 -5.27 -18.26
C ALA A 165 4.15 -4.91 -19.19
N LYS A 166 5.30 -5.57 -19.05
CA LYS A 166 6.40 -5.47 -20.04
C LYS A 166 6.07 -6.10 -21.38
N ARG A 167 5.12 -7.05 -21.42
CA ARG A 167 4.77 -7.86 -22.61
C ARG A 167 3.30 -7.74 -23.02
N MET A 168 2.46 -7.09 -22.22
CA MET A 168 1.03 -6.93 -22.49
C MET A 168 0.52 -5.61 -21.94
N SER A 169 -0.74 -5.26 -22.27
CA SER A 169 -1.38 -4.05 -21.74
C SER A 169 -1.48 -4.08 -20.22
N LEU A 170 -1.48 -2.90 -19.58
CA LEU A 170 -1.64 -2.78 -18.11
C LEU A 170 -2.92 -3.45 -17.61
N LEU A 171 -4.02 -3.35 -18.39
CA LEU A 171 -5.29 -3.99 -18.05
C LEU A 171 -5.14 -5.52 -18.06
N SER A 172 -4.63 -6.11 -19.14
CA SER A 172 -4.41 -7.56 -19.24
C SER A 172 -3.43 -8.09 -18.20
N ALA A 173 -2.38 -7.31 -17.88
CA ALA A 173 -1.45 -7.63 -16.81
C ALA A 173 -2.13 -7.63 -15.43
N THR A 174 -3.03 -6.67 -15.18
CA THR A 174 -3.81 -6.59 -13.94
C THR A 174 -4.80 -7.75 -13.85
N GLU A 175 -5.49 -8.10 -14.93
CA GLU A 175 -6.39 -9.27 -14.99
C GLU A 175 -5.66 -10.55 -14.60
N LYS A 176 -4.48 -10.79 -15.18
CA LYS A 176 -3.67 -11.98 -14.88
C LYS A 176 -3.13 -11.96 -13.45
N ALA A 177 -2.68 -10.81 -12.95
CA ALA A 177 -2.25 -10.69 -11.55
C ALA A 177 -3.40 -10.94 -10.56
N VAL A 178 -4.61 -10.47 -10.85
CA VAL A 178 -5.82 -10.73 -10.06
C VAL A 178 -6.26 -12.19 -10.14
N GLU A 179 -6.12 -12.83 -11.31
CA GLU A 179 -6.36 -14.26 -11.48
C GLU A 179 -5.42 -15.09 -10.59
N VAL A 180 -4.11 -14.82 -10.63
CA VAL A 180 -3.13 -15.48 -9.74
C VAL A 180 -3.46 -15.23 -8.27
N GLY A 181 -3.80 -13.99 -7.91
CA GLY A 181 -4.18 -13.64 -6.55
C GLY A 181 -5.48 -14.31 -6.08
N THR A 182 -6.43 -14.54 -7.00
CA THR A 182 -7.67 -15.27 -6.71
C THR A 182 -7.37 -16.73 -6.37
N TRP A 183 -6.49 -17.40 -7.12
CA TRP A 183 -6.07 -18.76 -6.79
C TRP A 183 -5.37 -18.83 -5.43
N ALA A 184 -4.50 -17.87 -5.12
CA ALA A 184 -3.87 -17.77 -3.81
C ALA A 184 -4.91 -17.59 -2.68
N ALA A 185 -5.92 -16.74 -2.90
CA ALA A 185 -7.03 -16.55 -1.95
C ALA A 185 -7.86 -17.82 -1.76
N VAL A 186 -8.18 -18.56 -2.82
CA VAL A 186 -8.93 -19.82 -2.73
C VAL A 186 -8.15 -20.86 -1.92
N ILE A 187 -6.86 -21.04 -2.19
CA ILE A 187 -5.99 -21.96 -1.43
C ILE A 187 -5.96 -21.55 0.04
N MET A 188 -5.75 -20.26 0.32
CA MET A 188 -5.75 -19.71 1.68
C MET A 188 -7.09 -19.94 2.39
N GLY A 189 -8.21 -19.78 1.69
CA GLY A 189 -9.55 -20.02 2.23
C GLY A 189 -9.79 -21.48 2.58
N ILE A 190 -9.39 -22.41 1.70
CA ILE A 190 -9.51 -23.86 1.94
C ILE A 190 -8.67 -24.25 3.17
N VAL A 191 -7.41 -23.82 3.23
CA VAL A 191 -6.54 -24.04 4.40
C VAL A 191 -7.15 -23.43 5.66
N GLY A 192 -7.75 -22.24 5.53
CA GLY A 192 -8.41 -21.54 6.62
C GLY A 192 -9.56 -22.29 7.26
N ILE A 193 -10.34 -23.05 6.49
CA ILE A 193 -11.44 -23.87 7.01
C ILE A 193 -10.94 -24.92 8.02
N PHE A 194 -9.77 -25.51 7.76
CA PHE A 194 -9.22 -26.59 8.59
C PHE A 194 -8.29 -26.08 9.68
N MET A 195 -7.59 -24.96 9.47
CA MET A 195 -6.55 -24.49 10.40
C MET A 195 -6.99 -23.29 11.24
N ASN A 196 -7.52 -22.25 10.61
CA ASN A 196 -7.85 -21.00 11.29
C ASN A 196 -8.90 -20.20 10.50
N PRO A 197 -10.13 -20.03 11.04
CA PRO A 197 -11.20 -19.27 10.39
C PRO A 197 -10.80 -17.84 9.98
N MET A 198 -9.83 -17.23 10.66
CA MET A 198 -9.30 -15.90 10.29
C MET A 198 -8.72 -15.88 8.87
N LEU A 199 -8.09 -16.97 8.43
CA LEU A 199 -7.56 -17.08 7.07
C LEU A 199 -8.67 -17.03 6.00
N VAL A 200 -9.88 -17.50 6.33
CA VAL A 200 -11.04 -17.39 5.43
C VAL A 200 -11.43 -15.92 5.25
N PHE A 201 -11.44 -15.12 6.32
CA PHE A 201 -11.71 -13.68 6.22
C PHE A 201 -10.63 -12.95 5.42
N ILE A 202 -9.35 -13.30 5.63
CA ILE A 202 -8.23 -12.72 4.86
C ILE A 202 -8.36 -13.12 3.38
N ALA A 203 -8.69 -14.37 3.06
CA ALA A 203 -8.90 -14.84 1.70
C ALA A 203 -10.03 -14.06 1.00
N ILE A 204 -11.16 -13.84 1.68
CA ILE A 204 -12.27 -13.04 1.17
C ILE A 204 -11.81 -11.61 0.90
N PHE A 205 -11.06 -11.00 1.82
CA PHE A 205 -10.52 -9.65 1.65
C PHE A 205 -9.58 -9.56 0.43
N VAL A 206 -8.65 -10.51 0.28
CA VAL A 206 -7.71 -10.58 -0.87
C VAL A 206 -8.48 -10.68 -2.20
N TYR A 207 -9.53 -11.51 -2.25
CA TYR A 207 -10.37 -11.66 -3.44
C TYR A 207 -11.04 -10.32 -3.83
N PHE A 208 -11.69 -9.65 -2.88
CA PHE A 208 -12.37 -8.38 -3.16
C PHE A 208 -11.38 -7.24 -3.46
N ALA A 209 -10.23 -7.20 -2.78
CA ALA A 209 -9.18 -6.21 -3.03
C ALA A 209 -8.63 -6.32 -4.46
N GLY A 210 -8.37 -7.53 -4.95
CA GLY A 210 -7.94 -7.74 -6.34
C GLY A 210 -8.98 -7.30 -7.36
N ARG A 211 -10.25 -7.63 -7.13
CA ARG A 211 -11.35 -7.17 -8.00
C ARG A 211 -11.51 -5.65 -7.99
N ALA A 212 -11.34 -5.01 -6.83
CA ALA A 212 -11.40 -3.56 -6.71
C ALA A 212 -10.28 -2.88 -7.53
N GLU A 213 -9.05 -3.40 -7.47
CA GLU A 213 -7.93 -2.90 -8.28
C GLU A 213 -8.21 -3.05 -9.78
N LEU A 214 -8.69 -4.22 -10.22
CA LEU A 214 -9.02 -4.45 -11.63
C LEU A 214 -10.08 -3.46 -12.13
N ASN A 215 -11.14 -3.26 -11.36
CA ASN A 215 -12.21 -2.34 -11.72
C ASN A 215 -11.72 -0.89 -11.81
N MET A 216 -10.77 -0.50 -10.95
CA MET A 216 -10.15 0.83 -10.98
C MET A 216 -9.39 1.04 -12.30
N ILE A 217 -8.53 0.09 -12.68
CA ILE A 217 -7.76 0.17 -13.94
C ILE A 217 -8.68 0.10 -15.16
N ALA A 218 -9.70 -0.77 -15.15
CA ALA A 218 -10.67 -0.88 -16.24
C ALA A 218 -11.40 0.45 -16.45
N SER A 219 -11.88 1.09 -15.38
CA SER A 219 -12.55 2.40 -15.47
C SER A 219 -11.66 3.50 -16.06
N GLN A 220 -10.36 3.49 -15.75
CA GLN A 220 -9.39 4.44 -16.31
C GLN A 220 -9.16 4.20 -17.82
N SER A 221 -9.17 2.94 -18.24
CA SER A 221 -9.04 2.58 -19.67
C SER A 221 -10.24 3.00 -20.51
N HIS A 222 -11.46 2.91 -19.96
CA HIS A 222 -12.68 3.30 -20.66
C HIS A 222 -12.85 4.82 -20.81
N MET A 223 -12.32 5.62 -19.87
CA MET A 223 -12.38 7.09 -19.96
C MET A 223 -11.42 7.69 -21.01
N HIS A 224 -10.50 6.90 -21.57
CA HIS A 224 -9.55 7.36 -22.61
C HIS A 224 -10.04 7.13 -24.06
N PHE A 225 -11.31 6.75 -24.28
CA PHE A 225 -11.87 6.60 -25.62
C PHE A 225 -13.21 7.35 -25.82
N PRO A 226 -13.22 8.51 -26.51
CA PRO A 226 -14.26 8.83 -27.48
C PRO A 226 -13.82 8.31 -28.86
N HIS A 227 -14.75 7.68 -29.58
CA HIS A 227 -14.57 7.09 -30.92
C HIS A 227 -13.49 7.70 -31.83
N GLY A 228 -12.64 6.84 -32.40
CA GLY A 228 -11.79 7.21 -33.52
C GLY A 228 -10.79 6.11 -33.86
N ASN A 229 -10.98 5.48 -35.00
CA ASN A 229 -10.09 4.45 -35.55
C ASN A 229 -8.67 5.01 -35.82
N ASN A 230 -7.67 4.14 -35.69
CA ASN A 230 -6.23 4.31 -35.95
C ASN A 230 -5.37 5.13 -34.95
N GLY A 231 -4.33 4.44 -34.47
CA GLY A 231 -3.04 5.06 -34.14
C GLY A 231 -2.81 5.32 -32.66
N SER A 232 -1.99 4.49 -32.06
CA SER A 232 -1.34 4.66 -30.77
C SER A 232 -0.70 6.04 -30.61
N HIS A 233 -1.36 6.95 -29.90
CA HIS A 233 -0.76 8.12 -29.27
C HIS A 233 -1.40 8.37 -27.91
N TYR A 234 -0.59 8.15 -26.86
CA TYR A 234 -0.95 8.47 -25.48
C TYR A 234 -0.80 9.99 -25.29
N TYR A 235 -1.90 10.73 -25.39
CA TYR A 235 -1.92 12.13 -25.00
C TYR A 235 -2.22 12.22 -23.51
N PHE A 236 -1.21 12.59 -22.72
CA PHE A 236 -1.40 13.10 -21.38
C PHE A 236 -1.90 14.54 -21.51
N TYR A 237 -3.09 14.84 -21.01
CA TYR A 237 -3.52 16.23 -20.87
C TYR A 237 -2.59 16.93 -19.88
N THR A 238 -1.76 17.83 -20.39
CA THR A 238 -1.01 18.77 -19.55
C THR A 238 -1.98 19.81 -18.99
N THR A 239 -1.60 20.50 -17.91
CA THR A 239 -2.39 21.60 -17.33
C THR A 239 -2.72 22.69 -18.35
N GLN A 240 -1.90 22.82 -19.40
CA GLN A 240 -2.10 23.73 -20.53
C GLN A 240 -3.30 23.34 -21.40
N ASP A 241 -3.51 22.04 -21.65
CA ASP A 241 -4.62 21.54 -22.45
C ASP A 241 -5.98 21.77 -21.76
N ARG A 242 -6.00 21.77 -20.41
CA ARG A 242 -7.19 22.06 -19.63
C ARG A 242 -7.63 23.52 -19.74
N GLU A 243 -6.69 24.48 -19.77
CA GLU A 243 -7.02 25.89 -19.99
C GLU A 243 -7.51 26.14 -21.42
N GLN A 244 -6.94 25.45 -22.40
CA GLN A 244 -7.34 25.58 -23.79
C GLN A 244 -8.76 25.02 -24.01
N LEU A 245 -9.07 23.87 -23.42
CA LEU A 245 -10.42 23.29 -23.47
C LEU A 245 -11.46 24.16 -22.74
N LEU A 246 -11.07 24.80 -21.62
CA LEU A 246 -11.92 25.76 -20.92
C LEU A 246 -12.15 27.04 -21.72
N ASN A 247 -11.13 27.52 -22.45
CA ASN A 247 -11.25 28.67 -23.34
C ASN A 247 -12.10 28.36 -24.58
N ASP A 248 -11.97 27.16 -25.15
CA ASP A 248 -12.80 26.71 -26.27
C ASP A 248 -14.26 26.55 -25.86
N LEU A 249 -14.52 25.97 -24.68
CA LEU A 249 -15.86 25.91 -24.10
C LEU A 249 -16.42 27.31 -23.81
N ARG A 250 -15.59 28.25 -23.32
CA ARG A 250 -15.98 29.65 -23.16
C ARG A 250 -16.39 30.26 -24.50
N ASN A 251 -15.59 30.08 -25.55
CA ASN A 251 -15.87 30.64 -26.87
C ASN A 251 -17.14 30.07 -27.53
N ILE A 252 -17.50 28.82 -27.23
CA ILE A 252 -18.76 28.21 -27.66
C ILE A 252 -19.96 28.85 -26.94
N PHE A 253 -19.86 29.08 -25.63
CA PHE A 253 -20.94 29.71 -24.85
C PHE A 253 -21.12 31.21 -25.14
N TYR A 254 -20.08 31.92 -25.59
CA TYR A 254 -20.14 33.34 -25.93
C TYR A 254 -20.49 33.65 -27.40
N ARG A 255 -20.65 32.63 -28.27
CA ARG A 255 -21.04 32.82 -29.68
C ARG A 255 -22.56 32.91 -29.92
N HIS A 256 -23.39 32.87 -28.88
CA HIS A 256 -24.86 32.92 -28.99
C HIS A 256 -25.51 34.07 -28.20
N ARG A 257 -24.85 35.24 -28.16
CA ARG A 257 -25.50 36.52 -27.84
C ARG A 257 -25.15 37.55 -28.89
#